data_AF-A0A3N0A7Q5-F1
#
_entry.id   AF-A0A3N0A7Q5-F1
#
_cell.length_a   1.000
_cell.length_b   1.000
_cell.length_c   1.000
_cell.angle_alpha   90.00
_cell.angle_beta   90.00
_cell.angle_gamma   90.00
#
_symmetry.space_group_name_H-M   'P 1'
#
loop_
_entity.id
_entity.type
_entity.pdbx_description
1 polymer ?
#
loop_
_entity_poly.entity_id
_entity_poly.type
_entity_poly.pdbx_seq_one_letter_code
_entity_poly.pdbx_strand_id
1 'polypeptide(L)'
;MASMTREHLRNSQQRSIVDGWSPNFEYNADNVKKHTVRHAGNYVLRVVQNNRHMRIVYVGRAEDLQARLLHHLSDTKNKSLRSHMDEHMVFFQWREAEIDERADVEKTLLQKYSPECNQDMPVSTV
;
A
#
# COMPACT_ATOMS: atom_id res chain seq x y z
N MET A 1 7.09 -4.88 -37.52
CA MET A 1 6.19 -4.28 -36.50
C MET A 1 5.50 -5.42 -35.76
N ALA A 2 6.06 -5.86 -34.63
CA ALA A 2 5.51 -6.97 -33.86
C ALA A 2 4.70 -6.41 -32.68
N SER A 3 3.40 -6.73 -32.70
CA SER A 3 2.42 -6.41 -31.66
C SER A 3 2.88 -6.93 -30.30
N MET A 4 3.27 -6.03 -29.41
CA MET A 4 3.37 -6.33 -27.99
C MET A 4 1.96 -6.50 -27.43
N THR A 5 1.59 -7.74 -27.12
CA THR A 5 0.29 -8.14 -26.57
C THR A 5 0.03 -7.45 -25.23
N ARG A 6 -1.24 -7.09 -24.99
CA ARG A 6 -1.75 -6.47 -23.76
C ARG A 6 -1.44 -7.26 -22.47
N GLU A 7 -1.03 -8.52 -22.59
CA GLU A 7 -0.61 -9.38 -21.47
C GLU A 7 0.76 -9.00 -20.90
N HIS A 8 1.69 -8.49 -21.71
CA HIS A 8 3.01 -8.07 -21.22
C HIS A 8 2.95 -6.83 -20.31
N LEU A 9 1.92 -5.99 -20.47
CA LEU A 9 1.69 -4.84 -19.59
C LEU A 9 1.11 -5.25 -18.22
N ARG A 10 0.33 -6.34 -18.16
CA ARG A 10 -0.16 -6.87 -16.87
C ARG A 10 0.95 -7.47 -16.03
N ASN A 11 1.88 -8.20 -16.65
CA ASN A 11 2.98 -8.84 -15.93
C ASN A 11 4.01 -7.85 -15.35
N SER A 12 4.14 -6.65 -15.91
CA SER A 12 5.04 -5.63 -15.36
C SER A 12 4.50 -4.87 -14.14
N GLN A 13 3.19 -4.93 -13.87
CA GLN A 13 2.54 -4.18 -12.78
C GLN A 13 2.40 -4.98 -11.47
N GLN A 14 2.77 -6.25 -11.47
CA GLN A 14 2.41 -7.19 -10.39
C GLN A 14 3.61 -7.74 -9.61
N ARG A 15 4.70 -6.97 -9.51
CA ARG A 15 5.83 -7.38 -8.66
C ARG A 15 5.51 -7.05 -7.19
N SER A 16 5.32 -8.11 -6.42
CA SER A 16 5.39 -8.11 -4.96
C SER A 16 6.72 -7.51 -4.49
N ILE A 17 6.72 -6.84 -3.34
CA ILE A 17 7.90 -6.17 -2.77
C ILE A 17 8.91 -7.20 -2.28
N VAL A 18 8.42 -8.36 -1.79
CA VAL A 18 9.18 -9.49 -1.22
C VAL A 18 8.22 -10.70 -1.15
N ASP A 19 8.73 -11.94 -1.12
CA ASP A 19 7.93 -13.11 -0.72
C ASP A 19 7.14 -12.84 0.57
N GLY A 20 5.88 -13.29 0.62
CA GLY A 20 4.97 -13.08 1.75
C GLY A 20 4.10 -11.81 1.68
N TRP A 21 4.26 -10.97 0.65
CA TRP A 21 3.32 -9.86 0.37
C TRP A 21 2.31 -10.23 -0.71
N SER A 22 1.11 -9.66 -0.60
CA SER A 22 0.08 -9.78 -1.62
C SER A 22 0.47 -9.08 -2.93
N PRO A 23 -0.20 -9.41 -4.06
CA PRO A 23 -0.07 -8.64 -5.30
C PRO A 23 -0.47 -7.17 -5.11
N ASN A 24 -0.03 -6.28 -6.01
CA ASN A 24 -0.59 -4.93 -6.05
C ASN A 24 -2.04 -4.97 -6.53
N PHE A 25 -2.92 -4.30 -5.79
CA PHE A 25 -4.30 -4.04 -6.20
C PHE A 25 -4.53 -2.53 -6.25
N GLU A 26 -5.33 -2.07 -7.21
CA GLU A 26 -5.76 -0.68 -7.22
C GLU A 26 -6.53 -0.36 -5.94
N TYR A 27 -6.24 0.78 -5.34
CA TYR A 27 -6.71 1.15 -4.02
C TYR A 27 -8.08 1.81 -4.07
N ASN A 28 -9.11 0.98 -4.01
CA ASN A 28 -10.51 1.37 -3.91
C ASN A 28 -11.26 0.41 -2.98
N ALA A 29 -12.47 0.79 -2.55
CA ALA A 29 -13.21 0.06 -1.53
C ALA A 29 -13.55 -1.38 -1.96
N ASP A 30 -13.85 -1.61 -3.24
CA ASP A 30 -14.21 -2.93 -3.77
C ASP A 30 -13.01 -3.88 -3.74
N ASN A 31 -11.84 -3.41 -4.19
CA ASN A 31 -10.62 -4.20 -4.16
C ASN A 31 -10.16 -4.48 -2.73
N VAL A 32 -10.28 -3.52 -1.81
CA VAL A 32 -9.94 -3.75 -0.39
C VAL A 32 -10.85 -4.83 0.22
N LYS A 33 -12.16 -4.78 -0.04
CA LYS A 33 -13.10 -5.81 0.47
C LYS A 33 -12.84 -7.19 -0.14
N LYS A 34 -12.48 -7.23 -1.42
CA LYS A 34 -12.30 -8.47 -2.18
C LYS A 34 -10.95 -9.15 -1.91
N HIS A 35 -9.90 -8.38 -1.69
CA HIS A 35 -8.52 -8.88 -1.73
C HIS A 35 -7.75 -8.71 -0.42
N THR A 36 -8.30 -8.06 0.60
CA THR A 36 -7.66 -7.92 1.91
C THR A 36 -8.30 -8.81 2.96
N VAL A 37 -7.49 -9.34 3.86
CA VAL A 37 -7.91 -10.14 5.02
C VAL A 37 -8.31 -9.28 6.22
N ARG A 38 -9.13 -9.85 7.11
CA ARG A 38 -9.49 -9.25 8.41
C ARG A 38 -8.57 -9.76 9.52
N HIS A 39 -7.26 -9.64 9.27
CA HIS A 39 -6.19 -10.06 10.18
C HIS A 39 -5.18 -8.93 10.38
N ALA A 40 -4.35 -9.12 11.41
CA ALA A 40 -3.26 -8.25 11.74
C ALA A 40 -2.16 -8.31 10.66
N GLY A 41 -1.55 -7.16 10.37
CA GLY A 41 -0.39 -7.14 9.49
C GLY A 41 0.12 -5.76 9.14
N ASN A 42 0.92 -5.71 8.07
CA ASN A 42 1.47 -4.48 7.49
C ASN A 42 0.88 -4.25 6.10
N TYR A 43 0.85 -2.99 5.68
CA TYR A 43 0.45 -2.60 4.34
C TYR A 43 1.29 -1.42 3.84
N VAL A 44 1.34 -1.28 2.53
CA VAL A 44 1.92 -0.11 1.86
C VAL A 44 0.95 0.42 0.83
N LEU A 45 0.98 1.74 0.64
CA LEU A 45 0.27 2.44 -0.44
C LEU A 45 1.29 3.02 -1.41
N ARG A 46 0.97 2.93 -2.69
CA ARG A 46 1.86 3.25 -3.80
C ARG A 46 1.17 4.12 -4.83
N VAL A 47 1.91 5.04 -5.43
CA VAL A 47 1.44 5.79 -6.60
C VAL A 47 2.25 5.41 -7.82
N VAL A 48 1.60 5.40 -8.99
CA VAL A 48 2.28 5.24 -10.28
C VAL A 48 2.89 6.57 -10.71
N GLN A 49 4.20 6.59 -10.95
CA GLN A 49 4.91 7.74 -11.49
C GLN A 49 4.90 7.73 -13.04
N ASN A 50 5.25 8.87 -13.65
CA ASN A 50 5.25 9.09 -15.10
C ASN A 50 6.02 8.04 -15.92
N ASN A 51 7.02 7.38 -15.32
CA ASN A 51 7.82 6.33 -15.94
C ASN A 51 7.27 4.90 -15.71
N ARG A 52 6.03 4.77 -15.20
CA ARG A 52 5.39 3.51 -14.79
C ARG A 52 6.05 2.80 -13.60
N HIS A 53 6.99 3.45 -12.91
CA HIS A 53 7.49 2.94 -11.64
C HIS A 53 6.51 3.29 -10.52
N MET A 54 6.35 2.37 -9.56
CA MET A 54 5.53 2.60 -8.37
C MET A 54 6.41 3.06 -7.21
N ARG A 55 6.06 4.19 -6.60
CA ARG A 55 6.70 4.71 -5.39
C ARG A 55 5.81 4.47 -4.18
N ILE A 56 6.38 4.01 -3.06
CA ILE A 56 5.67 3.92 -1.78
C ILE A 56 5.48 5.34 -1.24
N VAL A 57 4.24 5.71 -0.98
CA VAL A 57 3.88 7.02 -0.39
C VAL A 57 3.44 6.88 1.06
N TYR A 58 2.98 5.69 1.47
CA TYR A 58 2.57 5.40 2.84
C TYR A 58 2.87 3.96 3.25
N VAL A 59 3.23 3.76 4.51
CA VAL A 59 3.40 2.47 5.19
C VAL A 59 2.57 2.50 6.46
N GLY A 60 1.92 1.40 6.78
CA GLY A 60 1.24 1.25 8.07
C GLY A 60 1.18 -0.19 8.55
N ARG A 61 0.84 -0.33 9.84
CA ARG A 61 0.40 -1.58 10.47
C ARG A 61 -1.05 -1.48 10.95
N ALA A 62 -1.72 -2.62 11.09
CA ALA A 62 -3.10 -2.70 11.57
C ALA A 62 -3.37 -4.03 12.29
N GLU A 63 -4.34 -4.04 13.21
CA GLU A 63 -4.93 -5.26 13.78
C GLU A 63 -5.99 -5.90 12.88
N ASP A 64 -6.67 -5.07 12.09
CA ASP A 64 -7.53 -5.49 10.98
C ASP A 64 -7.13 -4.68 9.75
N LEU A 65 -6.40 -5.34 8.84
CA LEU A 65 -5.90 -4.74 7.59
C LEU A 65 -7.05 -4.19 6.74
N GLN A 66 -8.13 -4.95 6.57
CA GLN A 66 -9.27 -4.55 5.77
C GLN A 66 -9.95 -3.31 6.36
N ALA A 67 -10.24 -3.33 7.67
CA ALA A 67 -10.86 -2.19 8.34
C ALA A 67 -10.00 -0.93 8.27
N ARG A 68 -8.68 -1.06 8.46
CA ARG A 68 -7.77 0.10 8.42
C ARG A 68 -7.65 0.72 7.02
N LEU A 69 -7.55 -0.12 5.99
CA LEU A 69 -7.51 0.35 4.60
C LEU A 69 -8.83 1.03 4.21
N LEU A 70 -9.99 0.45 4.59
CA LEU A 70 -11.28 1.09 4.34
C LEU A 70 -11.41 2.44 5.06
N HIS A 71 -10.94 2.52 6.31
CA HIS A 71 -10.95 3.76 7.07
C HIS A 71 -10.15 4.88 6.38
N HIS A 72 -9.01 4.56 5.77
CA HIS A 72 -8.25 5.56 5.02
C HIS A 72 -9.02 6.09 3.80
N LEU A 73 -9.76 5.25 3.11
CA LEU A 73 -10.59 5.69 1.97
C LEU A 73 -11.70 6.64 2.42
N SER A 74 -12.39 6.34 3.52
CA SER A 74 -13.55 7.12 3.99
C SER A 74 -13.19 8.37 4.78
N ASP A 75 -12.25 8.27 5.73
CA ASP A 75 -12.02 9.31 6.75
C ASP A 75 -10.54 9.39 7.17
N THR A 76 -9.62 9.34 6.21
CA THR A 76 -8.20 9.58 6.54
C THR A 76 -7.99 11.01 7.05
N LYS A 77 -7.41 11.13 8.25
CA LYS A 77 -6.91 12.41 8.78
C LYS A 77 -5.56 12.81 8.18
N ASN A 78 -4.91 11.89 7.46
CA ASN A 78 -3.66 12.15 6.76
C ASN A 78 -3.94 12.92 5.46
N LYS A 79 -3.77 14.25 5.51
CA LYS A 79 -4.02 15.15 4.38
C LYS A 79 -3.15 14.82 3.16
N SER A 80 -1.89 14.48 3.39
CA SER A 80 -0.95 14.09 2.34
C SER A 80 -1.43 12.83 1.62
N LEU A 81 -1.83 11.81 2.38
CA LEU A 81 -2.41 10.60 1.80
C LEU A 81 -3.73 10.90 1.04
N ARG A 82 -4.58 11.80 1.55
CA ARG A 82 -5.79 12.22 0.86
C ARG A 82 -5.46 12.84 -0.51
N SER A 83 -4.53 13.78 -0.56
CA SER A 83 -4.08 14.39 -1.82
C SER A 83 -3.61 13.35 -2.83
N HIS A 84 -2.81 12.35 -2.40
CA HIS A 84 -2.39 11.27 -3.30
C HIS A 84 -3.53 10.43 -3.85
N MET A 85 -4.55 10.13 -3.04
CA MET A 85 -5.73 9.39 -3.49
C MET A 85 -6.61 10.18 -4.46
N ASP A 86 -6.59 11.52 -4.36
CA ASP A 86 -7.39 12.39 -5.22
C ASP A 86 -6.66 12.70 -6.56
N GLU A 87 -5.33 12.78 -6.54
CA GLU A 87 -4.51 13.21 -7.67
C GLU A 87 -3.89 12.06 -8.48
N HIS A 88 -3.80 10.86 -7.91
CA HIS A 88 -3.07 9.74 -8.49
C HIS A 88 -3.83 8.42 -8.43
N MET A 89 -3.48 7.51 -9.34
CA MET A 89 -3.87 6.11 -9.24
C MET A 89 -3.04 5.44 -8.14
N VAL A 90 -3.69 5.13 -7.02
CA VAL A 90 -3.07 4.50 -5.86
C VAL A 90 -3.23 2.98 -5.91
N PHE A 91 -2.22 2.26 -5.46
CA PHE A 91 -2.22 0.82 -5.28
C PHE A 91 -1.89 0.46 -3.84
N PHE A 92 -2.37 -0.69 -3.38
CA PHE A 92 -2.02 -1.24 -2.08
C PHE A 92 -1.45 -2.65 -2.19
N GLN A 93 -0.58 -2.97 -1.24
CA GLN A 93 -0.13 -4.31 -0.91
C GLN A 93 -0.18 -4.50 0.59
N TRP A 94 -0.30 -5.75 1.02
CA TRP A 94 -0.37 -6.11 2.42
C TRP A 94 0.34 -7.43 2.67
N ARG A 95 0.70 -7.66 3.93
CA ARG A 95 1.11 -8.96 4.43
C ARG A 95 0.54 -9.15 5.83
N GLU A 96 0.17 -10.38 6.15
CA GLU A 96 -0.11 -10.77 7.52
C GLU A 96 1.18 -10.80 8.33
N ALA A 97 1.08 -10.42 9.60
CA ALA A 97 2.19 -10.46 10.55
C ALA A 97 1.65 -10.41 11.98
N GLU A 98 2.33 -11.12 12.88
CA GLU A 98 2.03 -11.14 14.31
C GLU A 98 2.46 -9.83 15.00
N ILE A 99 1.99 -9.59 16.23
CA ILE A 99 2.20 -8.32 16.93
C ILE A 99 3.66 -7.86 17.01
N ASP A 100 4.56 -8.77 17.35
CA ASP A 100 5.98 -8.46 17.54
C ASP A 100 6.68 -8.18 16.19
N GLU A 101 6.28 -8.87 15.12
CA GLU A 101 6.88 -8.71 13.80
C GLU A 101 6.42 -7.41 13.12
N ARG A 102 5.16 -7.00 13.31
CA ARG A 102 4.56 -5.84 12.63
C ARG A 102 5.34 -4.55 12.84
N ALA A 103 5.83 -4.33 14.06
CA ALA A 103 6.57 -3.12 14.42
C ALA A 103 7.91 -3.04 13.69
N ASP A 104 8.66 -4.13 13.66
CA ASP A 104 9.98 -4.20 13.03
C ASP A 104 9.88 -4.10 11.50
N VAL A 105 8.84 -4.69 10.91
CA VAL A 105 8.55 -4.56 9.47
C VAL A 105 8.23 -3.12 9.12
N GLU A 106 7.31 -2.47 9.84
CA GLU A 106 6.94 -1.07 9.62
C GLU A 106 8.17 -0.16 9.74
N LYS A 107 8.96 -0.32 10.82
CA LYS A 107 10.19 0.45 11.04
C LYS A 107 11.18 0.28 9.89
N THR A 108 11.41 -0.95 9.45
CA THR A 108 12.32 -1.26 8.33
C THR A 108 11.86 -0.60 7.03
N LEU A 109 10.56 -0.66 6.73
CA LEU A 109 9.97 -0.03 5.55
C LEU A 109 10.06 1.50 5.60
N LEU A 110 9.80 2.10 6.76
CA LEU A 110 9.93 3.54 6.99
C LEU A 110 11.37 4.00 6.78
N GLN A 111 12.35 3.28 7.36
CA GLN A 111 13.77 3.60 7.20
C GLN A 111 14.26 3.43 5.75
N LYS A 112 13.79 2.39 5.06
CA LYS A 112 14.22 2.07 3.69
C LYS A 112 13.64 3.04 2.65
N TYR A 113 12.38 3.43 2.81
CA TYR A 113 11.65 4.14 1.76
C TYR A 113 11.30 5.59 2.10
N SER A 114 11.41 6.01 3.37
CA SER A 114 11.06 7.35 3.85
C SER A 114 9.79 7.92 3.22
N PRO A 115 8.63 7.24 3.35
CA PRO A 115 7.43 7.62 2.61
C PRO A 115 6.93 8.99 3.04
N GLU A 116 6.57 9.82 2.06
CA GLU A 116 6.20 11.22 2.30
C GLU A 116 4.97 11.36 3.21
N CYS A 117 3.94 10.54 3.03
CA CYS A 117 2.72 10.63 3.83
C CYS A 117 2.93 10.16 5.28
N ASN A 118 4.02 9.46 5.59
CA ASN A 118 4.38 9.12 6.97
C ASN A 118 5.13 10.24 7.69
N GLN A 119 5.59 11.29 7.00
CA GLN A 119 6.24 12.45 7.61
C GLN A 119 5.21 13.43 8.19
N ASP A 120 4.05 13.56 7.53
CA ASP A 120 3.00 14.53 7.91
C ASP A 120 2.14 14.08 9.10
N MET A 121 2.17 12.79 9.45
CA MET A 121 1.70 12.27 10.73
C MET A 121 2.66 11.18 11.19
N PRO A 122 3.47 11.42 12.24
CA PRO A 122 4.28 10.36 12.82
C PRO A 122 3.35 9.24 13.26
N VAL A 123 3.71 8.01 12.87
CA VAL A 123 2.93 6.80 13.10
C VAL A 123 2.54 6.77 14.58
N SER A 124 1.23 6.78 14.85
CA SER A 124 0.71 6.82 16.21
C SER A 124 1.30 5.65 17.01
N THR A 125 2.01 6.01 18.08
CA THR A 125 2.28 5.16 19.23
C THR A 125 0.95 4.64 19.75
N VAL A 126 0.61 3.42 19.35
CA VAL A 126 -0.29 2.52 20.07
C VAL A 126 0.56 1.38 20.60
#